data_AF-A0A235HPW1-F1
#
_entry.id   AF-A0A235HPW1-F1
#
_cell.length_a   1.000
_cell.length_b   1.000
_cell.length_c   1.000
_cell.angle_alpha   90.00
_cell.angle_beta   90.00
_cell.angle_gamma   90.00
#
_symmetry.space_group_name_H-M   'P 1'
#
loop_
_entity.id
_entity.type
_entity.pdbx_description
1 polymer ?
#
loop_
_entity_poly.entity_id
_entity_poly.type
_entity_poly.pdbx_seq_one_letter_code
_entity_poly.pdbx_strand_id
1 'polypeptide(L)'
;MEPDSLQTEVILTHPRQSLGKVQLDWTPQPGNYLDFEGKTYAVLERRHRYQLKAGRYRLHNIAIYVQSAKRPSEKSLVGGRWVVGDATCCYNAHSELIRCAVNPDGPCESCRFYEKSEERRD
;
A
#
# COMPACT_ATOMS: atom_id res chain seq x y z
N MET A 1 8.06 -6.91 23.03
CA MET A 1 8.28 -7.87 21.93
C MET A 1 8.23 -7.01 20.69
N GLU A 2 9.38 -6.78 20.07
CA GLU A 2 9.49 -5.80 18.98
C GLU A 2 8.70 -6.32 17.77
N PRO A 3 7.56 -5.68 17.42
CA PRO A 3 6.79 -6.06 16.24
C PRO A 3 7.58 -5.82 14.94
N ASP A 4 8.68 -5.07 15.00
CA ASP A 4 9.44 -4.55 13.86
C ASP A 4 10.27 -5.60 13.09
N SER A 5 10.37 -6.84 13.57
CA SER A 5 11.10 -7.92 12.89
C SER A 5 10.24 -8.93 12.14
N LEU A 6 8.90 -8.87 12.28
CA LEU A 6 8.02 -9.86 11.65
C LEU A 6 7.78 -9.52 10.19
N GLN A 7 8.42 -10.28 9.29
CA GLN A 7 8.13 -10.23 7.87
C GLN A 7 6.67 -10.62 7.60
N THR A 8 6.04 -9.89 6.69
CA THR A 8 4.66 -10.14 6.25
C THR A 8 4.64 -11.19 5.15
N GLU A 9 3.86 -12.25 5.35
CA GLU A 9 3.60 -13.28 4.33
C GLU A 9 2.63 -12.74 3.27
N VAL A 10 2.98 -12.86 1.99
CA VAL A 10 2.12 -12.48 0.86
C VAL A 10 1.48 -13.73 0.27
N ILE A 11 0.15 -13.77 0.22
CA ILE A 11 -0.60 -14.95 -0.23
C ILE A 11 -1.53 -14.55 -1.38
N LEU A 12 -1.31 -15.11 -2.57
CA LEU A 12 -2.28 -15.02 -3.66
C LEU A 12 -3.56 -15.76 -3.28
N THR A 13 -4.73 -15.17 -3.48
CA THR A 13 -6.02 -15.80 -3.13
C THR A 13 -6.47 -16.86 -4.14
N HIS A 14 -6.16 -16.67 -5.44
CA HIS A 14 -6.58 -17.59 -6.48
C HIS A 14 -5.54 -17.72 -7.63
N PRO A 15 -4.97 -18.92 -7.85
CA PRO A 15 -5.00 -20.06 -6.93
C PRO A 15 -4.33 -19.69 -5.60
N ARG A 16 -4.77 -20.32 -4.50
CA ARG A 16 -4.23 -20.03 -3.17
C ARG A 16 -2.77 -20.46 -3.09
N GLN A 17 -1.85 -19.49 -3.03
CA GLN A 17 -0.41 -19.76 -3.03
C GLN A 17 0.33 -18.72 -2.20
N SER A 18 1.30 -19.16 -1.38
CA SER A 18 2.25 -18.25 -0.74
C SER A 18 3.24 -17.76 -1.79
N LEU A 19 3.31 -16.44 -1.98
CA LEU A 19 4.24 -15.80 -2.90
C LEU A 19 5.59 -15.53 -2.23
N GLY A 20 5.62 -15.43 -0.90
CA GLY A 20 6.84 -15.21 -0.14
C GLY A 20 6.62 -14.34 1.10
N LYS A 21 7.71 -13.84 1.65
CA LYS A 21 7.70 -12.93 2.80
C LYS A 21 8.42 -11.63 2.44
N VAL A 22 7.89 -10.52 2.92
CA VAL A 22 8.43 -9.18 2.68
C VAL A 22 8.42 -8.36 3.96
N GLN A 23 9.50 -7.61 4.18
CA GLN A 23 9.52 -6.59 5.22
C GLN A 23 8.80 -5.35 4.68
N LEU A 24 7.74 -4.92 5.35
CA LEU A 24 7.00 -3.72 4.99
C LEU A 24 7.25 -2.67 6.06
N ASP A 25 7.57 -1.45 5.61
CA ASP A 25 7.69 -0.25 6.45
C ASP A 25 6.32 0.43 6.67
N TRP A 26 5.25 -0.22 6.23
CA TRP A 26 3.88 0.27 6.26
C TRP A 26 2.88 -0.85 6.53
N THR A 27 1.65 -0.47 6.88
CA THR A 27 0.58 -1.41 7.20
C THR A 27 -0.44 -1.45 6.06
N PRO A 28 -0.29 -2.32 5.05
CA PRO A 28 -1.25 -2.44 3.95
C PRO A 28 -2.64 -2.80 4.47
N GLN A 29 -3.64 -2.02 4.08
CA GLN A 29 -5.05 -2.27 4.34
C GLN A 29 -5.72 -2.83 3.09
N PRO A 30 -6.87 -3.52 3.23
CA PRO A 30 -7.73 -3.84 2.11
C PRO A 30 -8.00 -2.62 1.21
N GLY A 31 -7.91 -2.80 -0.11
CA GLY A 31 -8.01 -1.72 -1.10
C GLY A 31 -6.68 -1.04 -1.46
N ASN A 32 -5.62 -1.28 -0.69
CA ASN A 32 -4.28 -0.84 -1.06
C ASN A 32 -3.69 -1.77 -2.12
N TYR A 33 -2.61 -1.32 -2.74
CA TYR A 33 -1.86 -2.09 -3.73
C TYR A 33 -0.45 -2.36 -3.20
N LEU A 34 0.11 -3.51 -3.57
CA LEU A 34 1.46 -3.93 -3.23
C LEU A 34 2.18 -4.37 -4.50
N ASP A 35 3.38 -3.85 -4.71
CA ASP A 35 4.30 -4.40 -5.70
C ASP A 35 5.18 -5.46 -5.02
N PHE A 36 5.17 -6.68 -5.57
CA PHE A 36 5.96 -7.81 -5.09
C PHE A 36 6.56 -8.55 -6.28
N GLU A 37 7.88 -8.74 -6.30
CA GLU A 37 8.62 -9.38 -7.40
C GLU A 37 8.27 -8.83 -8.81
N GLY A 38 8.12 -7.50 -8.90
CA GLY A 38 7.82 -6.81 -10.16
C GLY A 38 6.37 -6.92 -10.64
N LYS A 39 5.48 -7.56 -9.88
CA LYS A 39 4.05 -7.66 -10.16
C LYS A 39 3.25 -6.83 -9.15
N THR A 40 2.16 -6.23 -9.61
CA THR A 40 1.25 -5.46 -8.77
C THR A 40 0.08 -6.32 -8.33
N TYR A 41 -0.25 -6.22 -7.05
CA TYR A 41 -1.34 -6.96 -6.44
C TYR A 41 -2.26 -6.02 -5.65
N ALA A 42 -3.57 -6.26 -5.70
CA ALA A 42 -4.52 -5.60 -4.83
C ALA A 42 -4.63 -6.38 -3.50
N VAL A 43 -4.51 -5.68 -2.38
CA VAL A 43 -4.66 -6.24 -1.04
C VAL A 43 -6.14 -6.40 -0.74
N LEU A 44 -6.56 -7.62 -0.41
CA LEU A 44 -7.96 -7.97 -0.12
C LEU A 44 -8.21 -8.15 1.37
N GLU A 45 -7.25 -8.74 2.08
CA GLU A 45 -7.35 -8.99 3.52
C GLU A 45 -5.97 -8.85 4.15
N ARG A 46 -5.93 -8.32 5.37
CA ARG A 46 -4.77 -8.43 6.24
C ARG A 46 -5.15 -9.21 7.49
N ARG A 47 -4.41 -10.29 7.76
CA ARG A 47 -4.68 -11.22 8.85
C ARG A 47 -3.51 -11.31 9.81
N HIS A 48 -3.77 -11.03 11.07
CA HIS A 48 -2.87 -11.37 12.16
C HIS A 48 -3.08 -12.81 12.60
N ARG A 49 -1.99 -13.56 12.75
CA ARG A 49 -2.01 -14.90 13.32
C ARG A 49 -1.32 -14.86 14.67
N TYR A 50 -2.05 -15.18 15.72
CA TYR A 50 -1.56 -15.26 17.08
C TYR A 50 -1.38 -16.72 17.51
N GLN A 51 -0.40 -16.97 18.37
CA GLN A 51 -0.16 -18.28 18.98
C GLN A 51 -0.08 -18.12 20.50
N LEU A 52 -0.68 -19.06 21.24
CA LEU A 52 -0.55 -19.14 22.70
C LEU A 52 0.86 -19.64 23.05
N LYS A 53 1.65 -18.84 23.76
CA LYS A 53 2.99 -19.19 24.27
C LYS A 53 3.16 -18.71 25.70
N ALA A 54 3.54 -19.61 26.61
CA ALA A 54 3.74 -19.31 28.02
C ALA A 54 2.55 -18.56 28.67
N GLY A 55 1.33 -19.06 28.43
CA GLY A 55 0.10 -18.51 29.01
C GLY A 55 -0.37 -17.18 28.41
N ARG A 56 0.22 -16.68 27.32
CA ARG A 56 -0.21 -15.44 26.64
C ARG A 56 -0.26 -15.60 25.13
N TYR A 57 -1.23 -14.97 24.48
CA TYR A 57 -1.26 -14.88 23.01
C TYR A 57 -0.16 -13.92 22.54
N ARG A 58 0.63 -14.38 21.56
CA ARG A 58 1.70 -13.61 20.94
C ARG A 58 1.51 -13.57 19.44
N LEU A 59 1.74 -12.41 18.82
CA LEU A 59 1.71 -12.30 17.37
C LEU A 59 2.81 -13.20 16.79
N HIS A 60 2.40 -14.14 15.93
CA HIS A 60 3.29 -15.14 15.35
C HIS A 60 3.59 -14.83 13.88
N ASN A 61 2.60 -14.34 13.14
CA ASN A 61 2.73 -14.04 11.71
C ASN A 61 1.72 -12.95 11.32
N ILE A 62 2.08 -12.13 10.33
CA ILE A 62 1.15 -11.26 9.62
C ILE A 62 1.08 -11.80 8.20
N ALA A 63 -0.13 -12.06 7.70
CA ALA A 63 -0.35 -12.46 6.33
C ALA A 63 -1.24 -11.44 5.63
N ILE A 64 -0.90 -11.09 4.39
CA ILE A 64 -1.79 -10.35 3.49
C ILE A 64 -2.24 -11.26 2.37
N TYR A 65 -3.53 -11.24 2.11
CA TYR A 65 -4.14 -11.93 0.99
C TYR A 65 -4.34 -10.95 -0.13
N VAL A 66 -3.87 -11.33 -1.32
CA VAL A 66 -3.80 -10.45 -2.46
C VAL A 66 -4.37 -11.12 -3.70
N GLN A 67 -4.82 -10.31 -4.66
CA GLN A 67 -5.12 -10.76 -6.02
C GLN A 67 -4.23 -10.04 -7.02
N SER A 68 -3.90 -10.70 -8.12
CA SER A 68 -3.21 -10.03 -9.23
C SER A 68 -4.05 -8.85 -9.72
N ALA A 69 -3.42 -7.69 -9.89
CA ALA A 69 -4.08 -6.49 -10.34
C ALA A 69 -3.25 -5.78 -11.41
N LYS A 70 -3.93 -5.06 -12.30
CA LYS A 70 -3.24 -4.09 -13.16
C LYS A 70 -2.73 -2.93 -12.31
N ARG A 71 -1.68 -2.26 -12.78
CA ARG A 71 -1.24 -1.01 -12.16
C ARG A 71 -2.40 -0.01 -12.16
N PRO A 72 -2.74 0.59 -11.01
CA PRO A 72 -3.81 1.57 -10.92
C PRO A 72 -3.43 2.84 -11.70
N SER A 73 -4.31 3.28 -12.62
CA SER A 73 -4.07 4.47 -13.47
C SER A 73 -4.13 5.78 -12.70
N GLU A 74 -4.88 5.84 -11.60
CA GLU A 74 -5.05 7.04 -10.78
C GLU A 74 -4.20 7.04 -9.51
N LYS A 75 -3.15 6.22 -9.46
CA LYS A 75 -2.23 6.20 -8.32
C LYS A 75 -0.79 6.31 -8.79
N SER A 76 0.04 6.92 -7.96
CA SER A 76 1.49 7.01 -8.16
C SER A 76 2.21 6.12 -7.16
N LEU A 77 3.33 5.53 -7.56
CA LEU A 77 4.17 4.74 -6.67
C LEU A 77 5.22 5.67 -6.02
N VAL A 78 5.13 5.85 -4.70
CA VAL A 78 6.04 6.69 -3.91
C VAL A 78 6.58 5.86 -2.76
N GLY A 79 7.91 5.69 -2.67
CA GLY A 79 8.55 4.95 -1.58
C GLY A 79 8.01 3.51 -1.40
N GLY A 80 7.63 2.85 -2.49
CA GLY A 80 7.04 1.50 -2.45
C GLY A 80 5.55 1.43 -2.08
N ARG A 81 4.87 2.58 -1.98
CA ARG A 81 3.43 2.69 -1.64
C ARG A 81 2.66 3.35 -2.78
N TRP A 82 1.46 2.85 -3.04
CA TRP A 82 0.56 3.42 -4.05
C TRP A 82 -0.32 4.51 -3.44
N VAL A 83 -0.02 5.77 -3.75
CA VAL A 83 -0.75 6.95 -3.29
C VAL A 83 -1.73 7.43 -4.35
N VAL A 84 -2.86 8.02 -3.94
CA VAL A 84 -3.89 8.49 -4.87
C VAL A 84 -3.42 9.76 -5.58
N GLY A 85 -3.63 9.80 -6.89
CA GLY A 85 -3.26 10.90 -7.76
C GLY A 85 -1.84 10.87 -8.27
N ASP A 86 -1.48 11.97 -8.95
CA ASP A 86 -0.15 12.23 -9.47
C ASP A 86 0.74 12.77 -8.36
N ALA A 87 1.80 12.03 -8.00
CA ALA A 87 2.75 12.40 -6.97
C ALA A 87 3.74 13.49 -7.40
N THR A 88 3.74 13.88 -8.68
CA THR A 88 4.49 15.05 -9.15
C THR A 88 3.74 16.35 -8.85
N CYS A 89 2.46 16.28 -8.48
CA CYS A 89 1.71 17.45 -8.02
C CYS A 89 2.15 17.86 -6.61
N CYS A 90 2.48 19.13 -6.45
CA CYS A 90 2.89 19.77 -5.22
C CYS A 90 1.83 19.78 -4.09
N TYR A 91 0.56 19.51 -4.42
CA TYR A 91 -0.55 19.41 -3.48
C TYR A 91 -0.91 17.95 -3.15
N ASN A 92 -0.25 16.97 -3.77
CA ASN A 92 -0.51 15.56 -3.50
C ASN A 92 -0.34 15.28 -2.00
N ALA A 93 -1.32 14.61 -1.39
CA ALA A 93 -1.29 14.31 0.04
C ALA A 93 -0.36 13.13 0.38
N HIS A 94 0.22 12.47 -0.62
CA HIS A 94 0.98 11.22 -0.50
C HIS A 94 0.22 10.15 0.31
N SER A 95 -1.10 10.11 0.15
CA SER A 95 -2.00 9.25 0.90
C SER A 95 -2.61 8.16 0.00
N GLU A 96 -2.80 6.97 0.55
CA GLU A 96 -3.46 5.84 -0.12
C GLU A 96 -4.98 6.04 -0.28
N LEU A 97 -5.55 7.03 0.42
CA LEU A 97 -6.98 7.30 0.51
C LEU A 97 -7.40 8.64 -0.10
N ILE A 98 -6.60 9.70 0.08
CA ILE A 98 -6.96 11.06 -0.32
C ILE A 98 -5.94 11.59 -1.34
N ARG A 99 -6.44 12.20 -2.41
CA ARG A 99 -5.61 12.77 -3.48
C ARG A 99 -4.90 14.05 -3.02
N CYS A 100 -5.68 15.06 -2.64
CA CYS A 100 -5.21 16.32 -2.09
C CYS A 100 -6.38 17.05 -1.41
N ALA A 101 -6.10 18.10 -0.64
CA ALA A 101 -7.13 18.90 0.03
C ALA A 101 -7.98 19.74 -0.93
N VAL A 102 -7.38 20.23 -2.02
CA VAL A 102 -8.02 21.21 -2.94
C VAL A 102 -8.83 20.57 -4.07
N ASN A 103 -8.59 19.29 -4.36
CA ASN A 103 -9.32 18.50 -5.36
C ASN A 103 -9.37 17.02 -4.94
N PRO A 104 -10.11 16.68 -3.87
CA PRO A 104 -10.13 15.32 -3.33
C PRO A 104 -10.76 14.31 -4.30
N ASP A 105 -11.80 14.69 -5.04
CA ASP A 105 -12.61 13.78 -5.86
C ASP A 105 -12.26 13.80 -7.36
N GLY A 106 -11.66 14.88 -7.87
CA GLY A 106 -11.39 15.04 -9.31
C GLY A 106 -10.05 14.45 -9.76
N PRO A 107 -9.91 14.07 -11.04
CA PRO A 107 -8.63 13.59 -11.59
C PRO A 107 -7.59 14.71 -11.64
N CYS A 108 -6.31 14.33 -11.70
CA CYS A 108 -5.21 15.30 -11.82
C CYS A 108 -5.13 15.93 -13.21
N GLU A 109 -5.46 15.19 -14.27
CA GLU A 109 -5.31 15.59 -15.68
C GLU A 109 -6.08 16.87 -16.05
N SER A 110 -7.23 17.10 -15.44
CA SER A 110 -8.09 18.28 -15.67
C SER A 110 -8.16 19.22 -14.47
N CYS A 111 -7.26 19.05 -13.50
CA CYS A 111 -7.28 19.83 -12.27
C CYS A 111 -6.68 21.23 -12.48
N ARG A 112 -7.49 22.29 -12.30
CA ARG A 112 -7.03 23.69 -12.37
C ARG A 112 -6.00 24.09 -11.29
N PHE A 113 -5.86 23.28 -10.24
CA PHE A 113 -4.93 23.51 -9.13
C PHE A 113 -3.64 22.70 -9.24
N TYR A 114 -3.49 21.92 -10.31
CA TYR A 114 -2.28 21.13 -10.50
C TYR A 114 -1.06 22.04 -10.70
N GLU A 115 0.01 21.76 -9.96
CA GLU A 115 1.29 22.45 -10.09
C GLU A 115 2.41 21.42 -9.85
N LYS A 116 3.44 21.45 -10.68
CA LYS A 116 4.51 20.44 -10.66
C LYS A 116 5.51 20.77 -9.54
N SER A 117 5.87 19.78 -8.72
CA SER A 117 6.72 19.97 -7.55
C SER A 117 8.13 20.52 -7.84
N GLU A 118 8.63 20.40 -9.08
CA GLU A 118 9.92 20.96 -9.50
C GLU A 118 9.88 22.49 -9.68
N GLU A 119 8.70 23.08 -9.87
CA GLU A 119 8.51 24.51 -10.11
C GLU A 119 8.44 25.33 -8.81
N ARG A 120 8.31 24.64 -7.67
CA ARG A 120 8.27 25.23 -6.32
C ARG A 120 9.60 25.00 -5.59
N ARG A 121 10.68 25.54 -6.15
CA ARG A 121 11.93 25.79 -5.42
C ARG A 121 12.04 27.30 -5.20
N ASP A 122 11.22 27.81 -4.28
CA ASP A 122 11.39 29.14 -3.68
C ASP A 122 12.14 29.01 -2.35
#